data_AF-A0A4Y2D9A7-F1
#
_entry.id   AF-A0A4Y2D9A7-F1
#
_cell.length_a   1.000
_cell.length_b   1.000
_cell.length_c   1.000
_cell.angle_alpha   90.00
_cell.angle_beta   90.00
_cell.angle_gamma   90.00
#
_symmetry.space_group_name_H-M   'P 1'
#
loop_
_entity.id
_entity.type
_entity.pdbx_description
1 polymer ?
#
loop_
_entity_poly.entity_id
_entity_poly.type
_entity_poly.pdbx_seq_one_letter_code
_entity_poly.pdbx_strand_id
1 'polypeptide(L)'
;MGKTNLPSEKEDTAMIVISMFVREATNSDLFSLEVLRISDPVQMKSKKENEYLTKLYFEETVRINEDGRYKVSLPWKRDHLPLPSNKDIAMKRLEISTRKLHH
;
A
#
# COMPACT_ATOMS: atom_id res chain seq x y z
N MET A 1 37.20 58.11 0.71
CA MET A 1 35.98 57.89 -0.11
C MET A 1 36.09 56.49 -0.70
N GLY A 2 35.20 55.52 -0.57
CA GLY A 2 33.93 55.35 0.14
C GLY A 2 33.32 54.00 -0.33
N LYS A 3 32.63 53.30 0.59
CA LYS A 3 31.56 52.30 0.37
C LYS A 3 31.95 50.93 -0.26
N THR A 4 31.44 49.77 0.15
CA THR A 4 30.46 49.34 1.17
C THR A 4 30.64 47.82 1.30
N ASN A 5 30.67 47.27 2.53
CA ASN A 5 30.57 45.84 2.74
C ASN A 5 29.13 45.40 2.42
N LEU A 6 28.94 44.73 1.28
CA LEU A 6 27.72 44.00 0.98
C LEU A 6 27.87 42.59 1.58
N PRO A 7 26.95 42.10 2.43
CA PRO A 7 27.01 40.72 2.86
C PRO A 7 26.71 39.86 1.63
N SER A 8 27.72 39.11 1.19
CA SER A 8 27.57 38.12 0.13
C SER A 8 26.64 37.03 0.63
N GLU A 9 25.36 37.07 0.25
CA GLU A 9 24.41 35.97 0.41
C GLU A 9 24.86 34.80 -0.47
N LYS A 10 25.81 34.01 0.03
CA LYS A 10 26.04 32.66 -0.49
C LYS A 10 25.04 31.78 0.24
N GLU A 11 23.88 31.54 -0.37
CA GLU A 11 23.00 30.48 0.06
C GLU A 11 23.80 29.19 0.09
N ASP A 12 23.91 28.59 1.28
CA ASP A 12 24.73 27.42 1.51
C ASP A 12 24.10 26.26 0.73
N THR A 13 24.71 25.89 -0.40
CA THR A 13 24.20 24.83 -1.29
C THR A 13 24.01 23.53 -0.52
N ALA A 14 24.84 23.29 0.52
CA ALA A 14 24.66 22.16 1.42
C ALA A 14 23.33 22.24 2.18
N MET A 15 22.94 23.42 2.66
CA MET A 15 21.69 23.65 3.39
C MET A 15 20.46 23.45 2.50
N ILE A 16 20.52 23.86 1.23
CA ILE A 16 19.46 23.60 0.24
C ILE A 16 19.35 22.11 -0.06
N VAL A 17 20.48 21.42 -0.27
CA VAL A 17 20.49 19.98 -0.51
C VAL A 17 19.94 19.24 0.71
N ILE A 18 20.36 19.61 1.93
CA ILE A 18 19.83 19.04 3.16
C ILE A 18 18.32 19.28 3.27
N SER A 19 17.82 20.49 3.03
CA SER A 19 16.38 20.76 3.10
C SER A 19 15.57 19.98 2.06
N MET A 20 16.14 19.70 0.88
CA MET A 20 15.50 18.86 -0.14
C MET A 20 15.41 17.38 0.27
N PHE A 21 16.32 16.90 1.12
CA PHE A 21 16.34 15.51 1.61
C PHE A 21 15.71 15.32 3.00
N VAL A 22 15.48 16.39 3.76
CA VAL A 22 14.78 16.34 5.05
C VAL A 22 13.30 16.05 4.80
N ARG A 23 12.85 14.86 5.20
CA ARG A 23 11.42 14.58 5.35
C ARG A 23 10.95 15.22 6.65
N GLU A 24 9.82 15.93 6.63
CA GLU A 24 9.15 16.36 7.86
C GLU A 24 8.70 15.12 8.64
N ALA A 25 9.51 14.72 9.63
CA ALA A 25 9.12 13.71 10.60
C ALA A 25 8.31 14.39 11.70
N THR A 26 7.14 13.84 12.04
CA THR A 26 6.41 14.33 13.20
C THR A 26 7.18 13.98 14.47
N ASN A 27 6.95 14.71 15.57
CA ASN A 27 7.54 14.35 16.86
C ASN A 27 7.24 12.89 17.22
N SER A 28 6.04 12.40 16.92
CA SER A 28 5.65 11.01 17.14
C SER A 28 6.51 10.01 16.34
N ASP A 29 6.90 10.33 15.11
CA ASP A 29 7.74 9.46 14.29
C ASP A 29 9.15 9.34 14.88
N LEU A 30 9.71 10.47 15.33
CA LEU A 30 11.04 10.54 15.95
C LEU A 30 11.11 9.79 17.28
N PHE A 31 10.01 9.81 18.05
CA PHE A 31 9.91 9.13 19.35
C PHE A 31 9.24 7.76 19.29
N SER A 32 9.04 7.20 18.10
CA SER A 32 8.51 5.85 17.99
C SER A 32 9.50 4.85 18.58
N LEU A 33 9.00 3.91 19.39
CA LEU A 33 9.84 2.88 20.05
C LEU A 33 10.62 2.02 19.05
N GLU A 34 10.09 1.90 17.84
CA GLU A 34 10.73 1.22 16.71
C GLU A 34 11.94 2.01 16.19
N VAL A 35 11.81 3.33 15.98
CA VAL A 35 12.93 4.21 15.57
C VAL A 35 14.00 4.29 16.66
N LEU A 36 13.57 4.36 17.93
CA LEU A 36 14.47 4.39 19.07
C LEU A 36 15.08 3.01 19.39
N ARG A 37 14.61 1.93 18.74
CA ARG A 37 15.04 0.54 18.96
C ARG A 37 14.94 0.10 20.43
N ILE A 38 13.98 0.67 21.17
CA ILE A 38 13.71 0.36 22.58
C ILE A 38 12.74 -0.83 22.70
N SER A 39 12.08 -1.21 21.61
CA SER A 39 11.21 -2.39 21.55
C SER A 39 11.97 -3.69 21.86
N ASP A 40 11.30 -4.62 22.53
CA ASP A 40 11.83 -5.95 22.84
C ASP A 40 12.33 -6.65 21.55
N PRO A 41 13.58 -7.16 21.52
CA PRO A 41 14.10 -7.91 20.38
C PRO A 41 13.22 -9.07 19.91
N VAL A 42 12.47 -9.71 20.83
CA VAL A 42 11.52 -10.78 20.50
C VAL A 42 10.33 -10.23 19.72
N GLN A 43 9.80 -9.07 20.11
CA GLN A 43 8.70 -8.41 19.42
C GLN A 43 9.12 -7.91 18.03
N MET A 44 10.33 -7.36 17.87
CA MET A 44 10.83 -6.96 16.54
C MET A 44 11.03 -8.15 15.60
N LYS A 45 11.57 -9.27 16.09
CA LYS A 45 11.71 -10.50 15.29
C LYS A 45 10.35 -11.03 14.86
N SER A 46 9.41 -11.11 15.80
CA SER A 46 8.03 -11.53 15.53
C SER A 46 7.32 -10.61 14.51
N LYS A 47 7.53 -9.30 14.57
CA LYS A 47 6.98 -8.34 13.59
C LYS A 47 7.53 -8.59 12.18
N LYS A 48 8.85 -8.70 12.03
CA LYS A 48 9.48 -8.98 10.73
C LYS A 48 9.07 -10.34 10.16
N GLU A 49 8.95 -11.34 11.01
CA GLU A 49 8.49 -12.67 10.61
C GLU A 49 7.02 -12.64 10.14
N ASN A 50 6.16 -11.91 10.85
CA ASN A 50 4.78 -11.69 10.42
C ASN A 50 4.67 -10.93 9.09
N GLU A 51 5.49 -9.90 8.87
CA GLU A 51 5.55 -9.18 7.60
C GLU A 51 5.98 -10.11 6.46
N TYR A 52 7.00 -10.95 6.70
CA TYR A 52 7.47 -11.94 5.74
C TYR A 52 6.39 -12.97 5.40
N LEU A 53 5.72 -13.54 6.40
CA LEU A 53 4.63 -14.49 6.21
C LEU A 53 3.44 -13.86 5.49
N THR A 54 3.11 -12.60 5.79
CA THR A 54 2.03 -11.86 5.12
C THR A 54 2.36 -11.65 3.64
N LYS A 55 3.60 -11.29 3.32
CA LYS A 55 4.07 -11.15 1.95
C LYS A 55 4.00 -12.48 1.18
N LEU A 56 4.51 -13.56 1.78
CA LEU A 56 4.45 -14.91 1.21
C LEU A 56 3.00 -15.31 0.89
N TYR A 57 2.09 -15.13 1.85
CA TYR A 57 0.68 -15.45 1.67
C TYR A 57 0.04 -14.62 0.56
N PHE A 58 0.36 -13.33 0.47
CA PHE A 58 -0.13 -12.48 -0.60
C PHE A 58 0.35 -12.97 -1.97
N GLU A 59 1.64 -13.26 -2.13
CA GLU A 59 2.21 -13.77 -3.39
C GLU A 59 1.59 -15.12 -3.81
N GLU A 60 1.29 -16.00 -2.86
CA GLU A 60 0.66 -17.30 -3.12
C GLU A 60 -0.82 -17.18 -3.52
N THR A 61 -1.54 -16.21 -2.94
CA THR A 61 -3.00 -16.10 -3.08
C THR A 61 -3.46 -15.14 -4.17
N VAL A 62 -2.61 -14.22 -4.61
CA VAL A 62 -2.90 -13.30 -5.70
C VAL A 62 -2.91 -14.05 -7.02
N ARG A 63 -4.03 -13.98 -7.74
CA ARG A 63 -4.20 -14.53 -9.09
C ARG A 63 -4.86 -13.49 -9.98
N ILE A 64 -4.60 -13.58 -11.29
CA ILE A 64 -5.29 -12.77 -12.29
C ILE A 64 -6.42 -13.63 -12.86
N ASN A 65 -7.64 -13.11 -12.85
CA ASN A 65 -8.80 -13.77 -13.45
C ASN A 65 -8.79 -13.62 -14.98
N GLU A 66 -9.66 -14.35 -15.66
CA GLU A 66 -9.85 -14.29 -17.12
C GLU A 66 -10.13 -12.85 -17.63
N ASP A 67 -10.79 -12.02 -16.82
CA ASP A 67 -11.06 -10.61 -17.12
C ASP A 67 -9.86 -9.67 -16.91
N GLY A 68 -8.66 -10.21 -16.63
CA GLY A 68 -7.45 -9.43 -16.35
C GLY A 68 -7.44 -8.73 -14.97
N ARG A 69 -8.37 -9.08 -14.08
CA ARG A 69 -8.49 -8.46 -12.74
C ARG A 69 -7.78 -9.28 -11.68
N TYR A 70 -7.13 -8.62 -10.73
CA TYR A 70 -6.53 -9.26 -9.56
C TYR A 70 -7.62 -9.82 -8.62
N LYS A 71 -7.42 -11.06 -8.18
CA LYS A 71 -8.22 -11.76 -7.17
C LYS A 71 -7.28 -12.25 -6.08
N VAL A 72 -7.64 -12.00 -4.82
CA VAL A 72 -6.86 -12.39 -3.65
C VAL A 72 -7.76 -13.17 -2.69
N SER A 73 -7.24 -14.23 -2.10
CA SER A 73 -7.95 -14.99 -1.06
C SER A 73 -7.91 -14.26 0.27
N LEU A 74 -8.96 -14.41 1.09
CA LEU A 74 -9.05 -13.74 2.38
C LEU A 74 -8.05 -14.34 3.39
N PRO A 75 -7.16 -13.54 4.01
CA PRO A 75 -6.10 -14.03 4.90
C PRO A 75 -6.60 -14.84 6.11
N TRP A 76 -7.76 -14.46 6.64
CA TRP A 76 -8.32 -15.03 7.87
C TRP A 76 -9.35 -16.15 7.63
N LYS A 77 -9.64 -16.52 6.37
CA LYS A 77 -10.66 -17.54 6.05
C LYS A 77 -10.11 -18.56 5.05
N ARG A 78 -9.41 -19.55 5.58
CA ARG A 78 -9.04 -20.76 4.83
C ARG A 78 -10.30 -21.60 4.56
N ASP A 79 -10.33 -22.26 3.42
CA ASP A 79 -11.37 -23.24 3.05
C ASP A 79 -12.81 -22.70 2.98
N HIS A 80 -12.98 -21.45 2.53
CA HIS A 80 -14.32 -20.97 2.17
C HIS A 80 -14.87 -21.71 0.94
N LEU A 81 -16.16 -22.04 0.98
CA LEU A 81 -16.88 -22.50 -0.20
C LEU A 81 -16.81 -21.43 -1.30
N PRO A 82 -16.66 -21.84 -2.58
CA PRO A 82 -16.69 -20.89 -3.68
C PRO A 82 -18.02 -20.15 -3.69
N LEU A 83 -17.97 -18.83 -3.94
CA LEU A 83 -19.18 -18.02 -4.05
C LEU A 83 -20.03 -18.54 -5.23
N PRO A 84 -21.35 -18.71 -5.07
CA PRO A 84 -22.22 -19.10 -6.16
C PRO A 84 -22.21 -18.02 -7.25
N SER A 85 -22.09 -18.45 -8.51
CA SER A 85 -22.10 -17.55 -9.66
C SER A 85 -23.53 -17.21 -10.08
N ASN A 86 -23.86 -15.92 -10.16
CA ASN A 86 -25.15 -15.44 -10.67
C ASN A 86 -25.18 -15.35 -12.21
N LYS A 87 -24.10 -15.75 -12.91
CA LYS A 87 -23.93 -15.57 -14.36
C LYS A 87 -25.08 -16.19 -15.16
N ASP A 88 -25.40 -17.45 -14.91
CA ASP A 88 -26.41 -18.19 -15.69
C ASP A 88 -27.82 -17.63 -15.48
N ILE A 89 -28.15 -17.23 -14.25
CA ILE A 89 -29.43 -16.62 -13.91
C ILE A 89 -29.57 -15.27 -14.61
N ALA A 90 -28.52 -14.45 -14.59
CA ALA A 90 -28.49 -13.16 -15.28
C ALA A 90 -28.62 -13.34 -16.80
N MET A 91 -27.93 -14.32 -17.38
CA MET A 91 -27.99 -14.63 -18.81
C MET A 91 -29.40 -15.04 -19.25
N LYS A 92 -30.06 -15.95 -18.51
CA LYS A 92 -31.47 -16.31 -18.78
C LYS A 92 -32.41 -15.12 -18.70
N ARG A 93 -32.24 -14.24 -17.70
CA ARG A 93 -33.05 -13.01 -17.57
C ARG A 93 -32.85 -12.07 -18.75
N LEU A 94 -31.62 -11.96 -19.24
CA LEU A 94 -31.28 -11.16 -20.43
C LEU A 94 -31.97 -11.72 -21.68
N GLU A 95 -31.90 -13.02 -21.93
CA GLU A 95 -32.57 -13.68 -23.07
C GLU A 95 -34.08 -13.48 -23.06
N ILE A 96 -34.72 -13.61 -21.89
CA ILE A 96 -36.17 -13.40 -21.76
C ILE A 96 -36.53 -11.94 -22.04
N SER A 97 -35.76 -11.00 -21.48
CA SER A 97 -36.02 -9.57 -21.65
C SER A 97 -35.81 -9.11 -23.10
N THR A 98 -34.76 -9.62 -23.76
CA THR A 98 -34.49 -9.33 -25.18
C THR A 98 -35.56 -9.91 -26.11
N ARG A 99 -36.05 -11.14 -25.87
CA ARG A 99 -37.19 -11.69 -26.62
C ARG A 99 -38.45 -10.83 -26.52
N LYS A 100 -38.74 -10.27 -25.34
CA LYS A 100 -39.89 -9.38 -25.13
C LYS A 100 -39.77 -8.02 -25.81
N LEU A 101 -38.55 -7.58 -26.12
CA LEU A 101 -38.30 -6.31 -26.83
C LEU A 101 -38.43 -6.43 -28.35
N HIS A 102 -38.26 -7.64 -28.89
CA HIS A 102 -38.34 -7.91 -30.33
C HIS A 102 -39.74 -8.35 -30.80
N HIS A 103 -40.71 -8.42 -29.89
CA HIS A 103 -42.11 -8.75 -30.17
C HIS A 103 -43.00 -7.57 -29.77
#